data_AF-A0A3S0D8U9-F1
#
_entry.id   AF-A0A3S0D8U9-F1
#
_cell.length_a   1.000
_cell.length_b   1.000
_cell.length_c   1.000
_cell.angle_alpha   90.00
_cell.angle_beta   90.00
_cell.angle_gamma   90.00
#
_symmetry.space_group_name_H-M   'P 1'
#
loop_
_entity.id
_entity.type
_entity.pdbx_description
1 polymer ?
#
loop_
_entity_poly.entity_id
_entity_poly.type
_entity_poly.pdbx_seq_one_letter_code
_entity_poly.pdbx_strand_id
1 'polypeptide(L)' 'MKKVVGVTLGSSKKDFEFTTEFLGQEFSVKRVGTDGDMAKAWELMRRYQARGDSIGLGEVTDHYHVGVRTI' A
#
# COMPACT_ATOMS: atom_id res chain seq x y z
N MET A 1 1.56 13.17 14.95
CA MET A 1 1.98 12.68 13.61
C MET A 1 1.15 11.47 13.21
N LYS A 2 0.41 11.59 12.11
CA LYS A 2 -0.41 10.52 11.53
C LYS A 2 0.43 9.55 10.70
N LYS A 3 0.08 8.28 10.65
CA LYS A 3 0.84 7.22 9.96
C LYS A 3 0.03 6.63 8.82
N VAL A 4 0.56 6.74 7.61
CA VAL A 4 -0.05 6.20 6.38
C VAL A 4 0.89 5.18 5.77
N VAL A 5 0.38 3.97 5.54
CA VAL A 5 1.18 2.88 4.99
C VAL A 5 0.55 2.32 3.71
N GLY A 6 1.26 2.39 2.61
CA GLY A 6 0.95 1.66 1.38
C GLY A 6 1.65 0.30 1.38
N VAL A 7 0.89 -0.78 1.34
CA VAL A 7 1.40 -2.13 1.06
C VAL A 7 1.02 -2.47 -0.38
N THR A 8 1.97 -2.88 -1.21
CA THR A 8 1.67 -3.23 -2.61
C THR A 8 2.26 -4.56 -3.00
N LEU A 9 1.63 -5.23 -3.98
CA LEU A 9 2.20 -6.41 -4.63
C LEU A 9 3.27 -6.05 -5.67
N GLY A 10 3.52 -4.75 -5.88
CA GLY A 10 4.57 -4.25 -6.76
C GLY A 10 5.98 -4.46 -6.20
N SER A 11 6.98 -4.03 -6.97
CA SER A 11 8.38 -4.23 -6.58
C SER A 11 8.79 -3.39 -5.37
N SER A 12 9.55 -4.01 -4.45
CA SER A 12 10.18 -3.36 -3.29
C SER A 12 11.27 -2.36 -3.68
N LYS A 13 11.79 -2.41 -4.92
CA LYS A 13 12.76 -1.42 -5.44
C LYS A 13 12.21 0.00 -5.50
N LYS A 14 10.89 0.17 -5.42
CA LYS A 14 10.17 1.45 -5.41
C LYS A 14 9.71 1.85 -4.00
N ASP A 15 10.24 1.22 -2.96
CA ASP A 15 9.91 1.55 -1.58
C ASP A 15 10.43 2.93 -1.23
N PHE A 16 9.63 3.65 -0.45
CA PHE A 16 9.98 4.98 0.03
C PHE A 16 9.36 5.24 1.39
N GLU A 17 9.95 6.20 2.10
CA GLU A 17 9.46 6.69 3.37
C GLU A 17 9.80 8.16 3.48
N PHE A 18 8.81 8.99 3.85
CA PHE A 18 9.03 10.41 4.06
C PHE A 18 8.01 10.98 5.05
N THR A 19 8.32 12.17 5.55
CA THR A 19 7.42 12.98 6.36
C THR A 19 6.95 14.19 5.57
N THR A 20 5.69 14.56 5.72
CA THR A 20 5.12 15.75 5.07
C THR A 20 4.04 16.36 5.95
N GLU A 21 3.71 17.62 5.69
CA GLU A 21 2.60 18.30 6.34
C GLU A 21 1.47 18.48 5.33
N PHE A 22 0.26 18.12 5.73
CA PHE A 22 -0.94 18.32 4.93
C PHE A 22 -2.03 18.91 5.82
N LEU A 23 -2.57 20.06 5.41
CA LEU A 23 -3.62 20.79 6.16
C LEU A 23 -3.24 21.05 7.64
N GLY A 24 -1.98 21.40 7.92
CA GLY A 24 -1.51 21.67 9.29
C GLY A 24 -1.29 20.42 10.15
N GLN A 25 -1.38 19.22 9.58
CA GLN A 25 -1.13 17.95 10.26
C GLN A 25 0.11 17.28 9.68
N GLU A 26 1.05 16.88 10.53
CA GLU A 26 2.20 16.07 10.12
C GLU A 26 1.80 14.61 9.86
N PHE A 27 2.29 14.06 8.75
CA PHE A 27 2.14 12.68 8.32
C PHE A 27 3.51 12.03 8.13
N SER A 28 3.61 10.77 8.54
CA SER A 28 4.63 9.83 8.10
C SER A 28 3.99 8.91 7.07
N VAL A 29 4.55 8.92 5.86
CA VAL A 29 4.05 8.15 4.71
C VAL A 29 5.11 7.14 4.32
N LYS A 30 4.71 5.88 4.21
CA LYS A 30 5.58 4.78 3.78
C LYS A 30 4.91 3.94 2.71
N ARG A 31 5.68 3.49 1.74
CA ARG A 31 5.28 2.45 0.79
C ARG A 31 6.22 1.25 0.91
N VAL A 32 5.66 0.05 0.96
CA VAL A 32 6.38 -1.23 0.95
C VAL A 32 5.80 -2.16 -0.12
N GLY A 33 6.65 -2.56 -1.06
CA GLY A 33 6.37 -3.56 -2.08
C GLY A 33 6.69 -4.97 -1.59
N THR A 34 5.89 -5.94 -2.02
CA THR A 34 6.06 -7.36 -1.66
C THR A 34 6.53 -8.23 -2.80
N ASP A 35 6.88 -7.64 -3.95
CA ASP A 35 7.43 -8.36 -5.11
C ASP A 35 6.53 -9.54 -5.55
N GLY A 36 5.21 -9.32 -5.51
CA GLY A 36 4.19 -10.32 -5.85
C GLY A 36 3.82 -11.29 -4.72
N ASP A 37 4.51 -11.25 -3.57
CA ASP A 37 4.22 -12.14 -2.44
C ASP A 37 2.97 -11.67 -1.67
N MET A 38 1.87 -12.41 -1.85
CA MET A 38 0.61 -12.17 -1.16
C MET A 38 0.64 -12.49 0.34
N ALA A 39 1.39 -13.50 0.75
CA ALA A 39 1.51 -13.86 2.16
C ALA A 39 2.26 -12.76 2.93
N LYS A 40 3.34 -12.24 2.35
CA LYS A 40 4.07 -11.09 2.86
C LYS A 40 3.19 -9.85 2.92
N ALA A 41 2.38 -9.58 1.89
CA ALA A 41 1.46 -8.45 1.86
C ALA A 41 0.42 -8.55 3.00
N TRP A 42 -0.18 -9.72 3.17
CA TRP A 42 -1.11 -9.99 4.27
C TRP A 42 -0.47 -9.78 5.65
N GLU A 43 0.74 -10.31 5.87
CA GLU A 43 1.44 -10.17 7.14
C GLU A 43 1.76 -8.69 7.44
N LEU A 44 2.23 -7.94 6.45
CA LEU A 44 2.49 -6.51 6.60
C LEU A 44 1.22 -5.72 6.91
N MET A 45 0.13 -5.95 6.18
CA MET A 45 -1.16 -5.29 6.46
C MET A 45 -1.63 -5.59 7.88
N ARG A 46 -1.55 -6.84 8.35
CA ARG A 46 -1.91 -7.22 9.72
C ARG A 46 -1.04 -6.51 10.77
N ARG A 47 0.27 -6.39 10.51
CA ARG A 47 1.18 -5.64 11.41
C ARG A 47 0.84 -4.15 11.47
N TYR A 48 0.51 -3.55 10.34
CA TYR A 48 0.18 -2.13 10.26
C TYR A 48 -1.23 -1.81 10.72
N GLN A 49 -2.18 -2.76 10.69
CA GLN A 49 -3.54 -2.56 11.18
C GLN A 49 -3.58 -2.02 12.62
N ALA A 50 -2.65 -2.45 13.47
CA ALA A 50 -2.57 -1.99 14.86
C ALA A 50 -1.79 -0.68 15.06
N ARG A 51 -1.13 -0.15 14.02
CA ARG A 51 -0.12 0.91 14.15
C ARG A 51 -0.29 2.08 13.19
N GLY A 52 -0.99 1.90 12.08
CA GLY A 52 -1.26 2.91 11.06
C GLY A 52 -2.62 3.57 11.29
N ASP A 53 -2.72 4.86 10.98
CA ASP A 53 -4.00 5.56 10.90
C ASP A 53 -4.71 5.26 9.57
N SER A 54 -3.96 4.88 8.54
CA SER A 54 -4.49 4.44 7.23
C SER A 54 -3.57 3.43 6.56
N ILE A 55 -4.18 2.47 5.85
CA ILE A 55 -3.49 1.46 5.06
C ILE A 55 -4.09 1.43 3.66
N GLY A 56 -3.23 1.55 2.64
CA GLY A 56 -3.61 1.34 1.24
C GLY A 56 -3.04 0.02 0.72
N LEU A 57 -3.86 -0.75 0.00
CA LEU A 57 -3.41 -1.91 -0.78
C LEU A 57 -3.38 -1.52 -2.26
N GLY A 58 -2.28 -1.80 -2.96
CA GLY A 58 -2.10 -1.39 -4.35
C GLY A 58 -1.32 -2.38 -5.22
N GLU A 59 -1.34 -2.13 -6.53
CA GLU A 59 -0.74 -3.01 -7.55
C GLU A 59 -1.20 -4.47 -7.45
N VAL A 60 -2.42 -4.68 -6.98
CA VAL A 60 -3.08 -5.98 -7.04
C VAL A 60 -3.40 -6.27 -8.49
N THR A 61 -2.90 -7.40 -8.99
CA THR A 61 -3.17 -7.84 -10.36
C THR A 61 -4.67 -7.98 -10.55
N ASP A 62 -5.21 -7.23 -11.50
CA ASP A 62 -6.59 -7.43 -11.93
C ASP A 62 -6.68 -8.76 -12.69
N HIS A 63 -7.87 -9.36 -12.73
CA HIS A 63 -8.13 -10.61 -13.42
C HIS A 63 -8.10 -10.46 -14.95
N TYR A 64 -7.78 -9.28 -15.49
CA TYR A 64 -7.85 -8.91 -16.92
C TYR A 64 -9.22 -9.18 -17.56
N HIS A 65 -10.28 -9.30 -16.77
CA HIS A 65 -11.65 -9.55 -17.24
C HIS A 65 -12.44 -8.27 -17.53
N VAL A 66 -11.88 -7.09 -17.25
CA VAL A 66 -12.56 -5.81 -17.53
C VAL A 66 -12.53 -5.55 -19.04
N GLY A 67 -13.70 -5.46 -19.66
CA GLY A 67 -13.85 -5.15 -21.09
C GLY A 67 -13.78 -6.35 -22.05
N VAL A 68 -13.77 -7.60 -21.56
CA VAL A 68 -13.68 -8.81 -22.41
C VAL A 68 -15.02 -9.22 -23.06
N ARG A 69 -16.12 -8.50 -22.76
CA ARG A 69 -17.43 -8.71 -23.39
C ARG A 69 -18.04 -7.38 -23.78
N THR A 70 -18.32 -7.21 -25.07
CA THR A 70 -19.15 -6.14 -25.62
C THR A 70 -20.54 -6.72 -25.86
N ILE A 71 -21.58 -6.00 -25.43
CA ILE A 71 -22.99 -6.28 -25.77
C ILE A 71 -23.26 -6.06 -27.26
#